data_AF-A0A9P6E9W2-F1
#
_entry.id   AF-A0A9P6E9W2-F1
#
_cell.length_a   1.000
_cell.length_b   1.000
_cell.length_c   1.000
_cell.angle_alpha   90.00
_cell.angle_beta   90.00
_cell.angle_gamma   90.00
#
_symmetry.space_group_name_H-M   'P 1'
#
loop_
_entity.id
_entity.type
_entity.pdbx_description
1 polymer ?
#
loop_
_entity_poly.entity_id
_entity_poly.type
_entity_poly.pdbx_seq_one_letter_code
_entity_poly.pdbx_strand_id
1 'polypeptide(L)'
;MRSESPATRAVDSSVTRLLTLTKQLLSVLNDWPEDNRTEEDVRKASQDFHDGFIVAVKCFGQFNISLQGILSVPNEVSDGVEVILAGERTRAGVDANFEIIRSPLRSLLNGLRPSVGAWDEILLVPWI
;
A
#
# COMPACT_ATOMS: atom_id res chain seq x y z
N MET A 1 -21.54 18.26 17.61
CA MET A 1 -21.20 17.03 16.89
C MET A 1 -21.14 17.37 15.41
N ARG A 2 -19.96 17.32 14.78
CA ARG A 2 -19.83 17.60 13.34
C ARG A 2 -20.30 16.33 12.61
N SER A 3 -21.48 16.38 12.00
CA SER A 3 -21.95 15.26 11.17
C SER A 3 -21.04 15.19 9.94
N GLU A 4 -20.14 14.22 9.92
CA GLU A 4 -19.29 13.99 8.74
C GLU A 4 -20.17 13.67 7.54
N SER A 5 -19.81 14.20 6.38
CA SER A 5 -20.56 13.92 5.16
C SER A 5 -20.41 12.44 4.79
N PRO A 6 -21.42 11.82 4.12
CA PRO A 6 -21.26 10.46 3.59
C PRO A 6 -20.02 10.29 2.70
N ALA A 7 -19.63 11.35 1.98
CA ALA A 7 -18.42 11.38 1.17
C ALA A 7 -17.14 11.25 2.00
N THR A 8 -17.05 12.01 3.10
CA THR A 8 -15.92 11.94 4.05
C THR A 8 -15.76 10.52 4.61
N ARG A 9 -16.85 9.90 5.08
CA ARG A 9 -16.81 8.53 5.61
C ARG A 9 -16.39 7.49 4.57
N ALA A 10 -16.85 7.62 3.33
CA ALA A 10 -16.50 6.69 2.26
C ALA A 10 -15.00 6.80 1.90
N VAL A 11 -14.49 8.03 1.76
CA VAL A 11 -13.07 8.30 1.51
C VAL A 11 -12.21 7.78 2.66
N ASP A 12 -12.56 8.06 3.91
CA ASP A 12 -11.81 7.62 5.08
C ASP A 12 -11.77 6.08 5.20
N SER A 13 -12.90 5.41 4.90
CA SER A 13 -12.93 3.95 4.86
C SER A 13 -12.06 3.38 3.74
N SER A 14 -12.06 3.99 2.55
CA SER A 14 -11.19 3.57 1.45
C SER A 14 -9.70 3.76 1.78
N VAL A 15 -9.34 4.89 2.40
CA VAL A 15 -7.97 5.15 2.85
C VAL A 15 -7.55 4.14 3.91
N THR A 16 -8.38 3.93 4.94
CA THR A 16 -8.09 2.97 6.02
C THR A 16 -7.87 1.56 5.45
N ARG A 17 -8.67 1.16 4.46
CA ARG A 17 -8.49 -0.12 3.77
C ARG A 17 -7.17 -0.19 3.02
N LEU A 18 -6.79 0.83 2.26
CA LEU A 18 -5.51 0.88 1.55
C LEU A 18 -4.33 0.75 2.51
N LEU A 19 -4.35 1.52 3.59
CA LEU A 19 -3.32 1.48 4.62
C LEU A 19 -3.20 0.11 5.28
N THR A 20 -4.33 -0.56 5.51
CA THR A 20 -4.35 -1.92 6.07
C THR A 20 -3.72 -2.92 5.10
N LEU A 21 -4.08 -2.85 3.81
CA LEU A 21 -3.51 -3.72 2.77
C LEU A 21 -2.01 -3.47 2.56
N THR A 22 -1.58 -2.20 2.58
CA THR A 22 -0.16 -1.84 2.55
C THR A 22 0.60 -2.44 3.73
N LYS A 23 0.06 -2.34 4.96
CA LYS A 23 0.67 -2.95 6.15
C LYS A 23 0.76 -4.48 6.03
N GLN A 24 -0.29 -5.11 5.51
CA GLN A 24 -0.31 -6.56 5.28
C GLN A 24 0.75 -6.99 4.27
N LEU A 25 0.87 -6.29 3.13
CA LEU A 25 1.91 -6.54 2.13
C LEU A 25 3.32 -6.42 2.74
N LEU A 26 3.59 -5.32 3.44
CA LEU A 26 4.89 -5.10 4.08
C LEU A 26 5.20 -6.16 5.15
N SER A 27 4.20 -6.60 5.91
CA SER A 27 4.35 -7.68 6.89
C SER A 27 4.71 -9.00 6.20
N VAL A 28 3.99 -9.36 5.13
CA VAL A 28 4.25 -10.60 4.38
C VAL A 28 5.64 -10.60 3.76
N LEU A 29 6.08 -9.47 3.19
CA LEU A 29 7.44 -9.31 2.66
C LEU A 29 8.52 -9.33 3.75
N ASN A 30 8.22 -8.81 4.95
CA ASN A 30 9.15 -8.86 6.08
C ASN A 30 9.30 -10.30 6.64
N ASP A 31 8.23 -11.11 6.59
CA ASP A 31 8.23 -12.51 7.01
C ASP A 31 8.80 -13.46 5.94
N TRP A 32 8.82 -13.05 4.66
CA TRP A 32 9.32 -13.83 3.52
C TRP A 32 10.69 -14.49 3.73
N PRO A 33 11.74 -13.79 4.23
CA PRO A 33 13.07 -14.38 4.40
C PRO A 33 13.16 -15.38 5.57
N GLU A 34 12.15 -15.47 6.44
CA GLU A 34 12.15 -16.39 7.60
C GLU A 34 11.54 -17.77 7.27
N ASP A 35 11.21 -18.02 6.01
CA ASP A 35 10.50 -19.24 5.56
C ASP A 35 9.08 -19.42 6.14
N ASN A 36 8.51 -18.34 6.72
CA ASN A 36 7.18 -18.34 7.35
C ASN A 36 6.03 -18.02 6.39
N ARG A 37 6.32 -17.76 5.12
CA ARG A 37 5.36 -17.40 4.05
C ARG A 37 5.67 -18.17 2.78
N THR A 38 4.69 -18.40 1.92
CA THR A 38 4.90 -18.98 0.59
C THR A 38 4.96 -17.88 -0.48
N GLU A 39 5.50 -18.18 -1.68
CA GLU A 39 5.41 -17.23 -2.81
C GLU A 39 3.95 -16.85 -3.12
N GLU A 40 3.04 -17.81 -2.97
CA GLU A 40 1.60 -17.60 -3.14
C GLU A 40 1.06 -16.58 -2.14
N ASP A 41 1.49 -16.64 -0.87
CA ASP A 41 1.11 -15.64 0.13
C ASP A 41 1.60 -14.23 -0.26
N VAL A 42 2.84 -14.11 -0.77
CA VAL A 42 3.40 -12.83 -1.20
C VAL A 42 2.64 -12.26 -2.40
N ARG A 43 2.41 -13.07 -3.44
CA ARG A 43 1.63 -12.66 -4.62
C ARG A 43 0.18 -12.35 -4.27
N LYS A 44 -0.41 -13.09 -3.34
CA LYS A 44 -1.76 -12.83 -2.85
C LYS A 44 -1.84 -11.47 -2.16
N ALA A 45 -0.87 -11.15 -1.30
CA ALA A 45 -0.84 -9.87 -0.61
C ALA A 45 -0.67 -8.68 -1.59
N SER A 46 0.13 -8.85 -2.65
CA SER A 46 0.29 -7.81 -3.68
C SER A 46 -0.98 -7.64 -4.52
N GLN A 47 -1.67 -8.73 -4.86
CA GLN A 47 -2.96 -8.70 -5.54
C GLN A 47 -4.05 -8.04 -4.68
N ASP A 48 -4.15 -8.38 -3.40
CA ASP A 48 -5.12 -7.79 -2.47
C ASP A 48 -4.89 -6.26 -2.34
N PHE A 49 -3.63 -5.81 -2.33
CA PHE A 49 -3.27 -4.39 -2.38
C PHE A 49 -3.71 -3.72 -3.69
N HIS A 50 -3.41 -4.33 -4.83
CA HIS A 50 -3.80 -3.83 -6.16
C HIS A 50 -5.32 -3.68 -6.28
N ASP A 51 -6.09 -4.68 -5.86
CA ASP A 51 -7.55 -4.65 -5.88
C ASP A 51 -8.11 -3.59 -4.93
N GLY A 52 -7.52 -3.46 -3.74
CA GLY A 52 -7.84 -2.37 -2.81
C GLY A 52 -7.63 -0.99 -3.43
N PHE A 53 -6.54 -0.81 -4.18
CA PHE A 53 -6.24 0.42 -4.89
C PHE A 53 -7.28 0.75 -5.94
N ILE A 54 -7.69 -0.22 -6.76
CA ILE A 54 -8.74 -0.02 -7.77
C ILE A 54 -10.06 0.41 -7.11
N VAL A 55 -10.42 -0.21 -5.97
CA VAL A 55 -11.61 0.18 -5.20
C VAL A 55 -11.51 1.62 -4.70
N ALA A 56 -10.34 2.03 -4.21
CA ALA A 56 -10.12 3.40 -3.76
C ALA A 56 -10.21 4.41 -4.91
N VAL A 57 -9.56 4.15 -6.06
CA VAL A 57 -9.67 5.04 -7.24
C VAL A 57 -11.13 5.24 -7.65
N LYS A 58 -11.93 4.17 -7.67
CA LYS A 58 -13.37 4.25 -7.96
C LYS A 58 -14.11 5.09 -6.91
N CYS A 59 -13.84 4.88 -5.62
CA CYS A 59 -14.48 5.65 -4.54
C CYS A 59 -14.13 7.14 -4.62
N PHE A 60 -12.86 7.49 -4.83
CA PHE A 60 -12.41 8.87 -4.94
C PHE A 60 -12.99 9.54 -6.19
N GLY A 61 -13.08 8.80 -7.30
CA GLY A 61 -13.73 9.27 -8.54
C GLY A 61 -15.20 9.65 -8.37
N GLN A 62 -15.96 8.96 -7.49
CA GLN A 62 -17.36 9.32 -7.19
C GLN A 62 -17.49 10.72 -6.58
N PHE A 63 -16.42 11.24 -5.96
CA PHE A 63 -16.38 12.57 -5.34
C PHE A 63 -15.52 13.56 -6.13
N ASN A 64 -15.18 13.24 -7.38
CA ASN A 64 -14.33 14.04 -8.26
C ASN A 64 -12.93 14.34 -7.66
N ILE A 65 -12.44 13.43 -6.80
CA ILE A 65 -11.10 13.50 -6.23
C ILE A 65 -10.16 12.68 -7.13
N SER A 66 -9.14 13.34 -7.66
CA SER A 66 -8.19 12.73 -8.59
C SER A 66 -7.02 12.08 -7.86
N LEU A 67 -6.71 10.83 -8.21
CA LEU A 67 -5.52 10.08 -7.76
C LEU A 67 -4.48 9.92 -8.88
N GLN A 68 -4.52 10.76 -9.93
CA GLN A 68 -3.67 10.63 -11.12
C GLN A 68 -2.17 10.50 -10.80
N GLY A 69 -1.68 11.17 -9.76
CA GLY A 69 -0.27 11.13 -9.37
C GLY A 69 0.20 9.81 -8.72
N ILE A 70 -0.71 8.86 -8.47
CA ILE A 70 -0.38 7.59 -7.81
C ILE A 70 -0.92 6.37 -8.57
N LEU A 71 -1.49 6.53 -9.78
CA LEU A 71 -2.11 5.43 -10.53
C LEU A 71 -1.12 4.34 -10.95
N SER A 72 0.18 4.65 -11.03
CA SER A 72 1.23 3.68 -11.35
C SER A 72 1.64 2.82 -10.16
N VAL A 73 1.36 3.27 -8.93
CA VAL A 73 1.81 2.61 -7.69
C VAL A 73 1.48 1.12 -7.62
N PRO A 74 0.26 0.66 -7.97
CA PRO A 74 -0.07 -0.77 -7.89
C PRO A 74 0.79 -1.65 -8.80
N ASN A 75 1.13 -1.15 -9.99
CA ASN A 75 1.98 -1.87 -10.92
C ASN A 75 3.43 -1.87 -10.43
N GLU A 76 3.94 -0.71 -9.99
CA GLU A 76 5.31 -0.60 -9.45
C GLU A 76 5.51 -1.52 -8.22
N VAL A 77 4.51 -1.61 -7.35
CA VAL A 77 4.52 -2.54 -6.22
C VAL A 77 4.50 -4.01 -6.68
N SER A 78 3.69 -4.35 -7.68
CA SER A 78 3.62 -5.72 -8.19
C SER A 78 4.94 -6.12 -8.85
N ASP A 79 5.52 -5.24 -9.66
CA ASP A 79 6.82 -5.46 -10.29
C ASP A 79 7.93 -5.64 -9.25
N GLY A 80 7.95 -4.80 -8.20
CA GLY A 80 8.91 -4.95 -7.10
C GLY A 80 8.75 -6.27 -6.34
N VAL A 81 7.52 -6.78 -6.20
CA VAL A 81 7.25 -8.08 -5.56
C VAL A 81 7.85 -9.20 -6.39
N GLU A 82 7.67 -9.17 -7.71
CA GLU A 82 8.27 -10.17 -8.60
C GLU A 82 9.81 -10.14 -8.55
N VAL A 83 10.42 -8.96 -8.42
CA VAL A 83 11.88 -8.84 -8.21
C VAL A 83 12.31 -9.47 -6.90
N ILE A 84 11.57 -9.25 -5.80
CA ILE A 84 11.87 -9.85 -4.49
C ILE A 84 11.74 -11.37 -4.54
N LEU A 85 10.71 -11.89 -5.21
CA LEU A 85 10.47 -13.33 -5.35
C LEU A 85 11.51 -14.02 -6.23
N ALA A 86 11.99 -13.34 -7.28
CA ALA A 86 13.03 -13.85 -8.16
C ALA A 86 14.45 -13.78 -7.54
N GLY A 87 14.61 -12.99 -6.48
CA GLY A 87 15.88 -12.78 -5.78
C GLY A 87 16.23 -13.86 -4.77
N GLU A 88 17.31 -13.63 -4.03
CA GLU A 88 17.68 -14.49 -2.91
C GLU A 88 16.70 -14.33 -1.75
N ARG A 89 16.17 -15.46 -1.27
CA ARG A 89 15.31 -15.53 -0.09
C ARG A 89 16.11 -15.41 1.20
N THR A 90 16.75 -14.25 1.39
CA THR A 90 17.49 -13.89 2.59
C THR A 90 17.09 -12.50 3.03
N ARG A 91 17.27 -12.17 4.32
CA ARG A 91 16.98 -10.83 4.83
C ARG A 91 17.71 -9.74 4.03
N ALA A 92 18.99 -9.97 3.72
CA ALA A 92 19.79 -9.06 2.91
C ALA A 92 19.27 -8.92 1.47
N GLY A 93 18.86 -10.02 0.83
CA GLY A 93 18.27 -9.99 -0.52
C GLY A 93 16.94 -9.24 -0.58
N VAL A 94 16.10 -9.42 0.43
CA VAL A 94 14.82 -8.68 0.57
C VAL A 94 15.06 -7.21 0.85
N ASP A 95 15.94 -6.87 1.82
CA ASP A 95 16.24 -5.49 2.20
C ASP A 95 16.85 -4.69 1.03
N ALA A 96 17.69 -5.33 0.20
CA ALA A 96 18.28 -4.71 -0.98
C ALA A 96 17.24 -4.28 -2.04
N ASN A 97 16.10 -4.97 -2.10
CA ASN A 97 15.02 -4.71 -3.06
C ASN A 97 13.81 -4.00 -2.43
N PHE A 98 13.81 -3.79 -1.11
CA PHE A 98 12.67 -3.26 -0.37
C PHE A 98 12.37 -1.80 -0.72
N GLU A 99 13.36 -1.02 -1.14
CA GLU A 99 13.16 0.36 -1.59
C GLU A 99 12.31 0.44 -2.88
N ILE A 100 12.30 -0.61 -3.71
CA ILE A 100 11.43 -0.70 -4.90
C ILE A 100 9.96 -0.72 -4.49
N ILE A 101 9.63 -1.28 -3.32
CA ILE A 101 8.27 -1.29 -2.76
C ILE A 101 8.00 -0.04 -1.93
N ARG A 102 8.96 0.42 -1.13
CA ARG A 102 8.76 1.59 -0.26
C ARG A 102 8.55 2.88 -1.04
N SER A 103 9.27 3.11 -2.14
CA SER A 103 9.16 4.35 -2.91
C SER A 103 7.73 4.58 -3.46
N PRO A 104 7.10 3.63 -4.16
CA PRO A 104 5.70 3.74 -4.59
C PRO A 104 4.72 3.91 -3.43
N LEU A 105 4.94 3.20 -2.31
CA LEU A 105 4.09 3.31 -1.12
C LEU A 105 4.20 4.70 -0.46
N ARG A 106 5.40 5.30 -0.41
CA ARG A 106 5.57 6.68 0.04
C ARG A 106 4.83 7.66 -0.87
N SER A 107 4.88 7.45 -2.20
CA SER A 107 4.11 8.23 -3.17
C SER A 107 2.61 8.12 -2.94
N LEU A 108 2.10 6.93 -2.68
CA LEU A 108 0.72 6.68 -2.25
C LEU A 108 0.36 7.51 -1.00
N LEU A 109 1.14 7.37 0.08
CA LEU A 109 0.86 8.07 1.34
C LEU A 109 0.89 9.59 1.19
N ASN A 110 1.86 10.12 0.44
CA ASN A 110 1.96 11.54 0.13
C ASN A 110 0.77 12.03 -0.73
N GLY A 111 0.31 11.20 -1.68
CA GLY A 111 -0.86 11.48 -2.51
C GLY A 111 -2.17 11.45 -1.75
N LEU A 112 -2.27 10.66 -0.66
CA LEU A 112 -3.44 10.60 0.21
C LEU A 112 -3.49 11.73 1.25
N ARG A 113 -2.33 12.29 1.63
CA ARG A 113 -2.19 13.36 2.65
C ARG A 113 -3.14 14.56 2.48
N PRO A 114 -3.40 15.10 1.27
CA PRO A 114 -4.32 16.23 1.10
C PRO A 114 -5.78 15.91 1.42
N SER A 115 -6.17 14.62 1.39
CA SER A 115 -7.55 14.18 1.56
C SER A 115 -7.92 13.88 3.01
N VAL A 116 -6.94 13.76 3.91
CA VAL A 116 -7.14 13.21 5.25
C VAL A 116 -6.36 14.04 6.28
N GLY A 117 -7.07 14.87 7.04
CA GLY A 117 -6.49 15.90 7.91
C GLY A 117 -5.79 15.42 9.19
N ALA A 118 -5.53 14.13 9.39
CA ALA A 118 -5.00 13.61 10.65
C ALA A 118 -4.29 12.26 10.53
N TRP A 119 -3.07 12.18 10.00
CA TRP A 119 -2.29 10.93 10.06
C TRP A 119 -0.77 11.17 10.17
N ASP A 120 -0.30 11.75 11.28
CA ASP A 120 1.12 11.76 11.66
C ASP A 120 1.61 10.38 12.13
N GLU A 121 0.72 9.53 12.67
CA GLU A 121 1.08 8.29 13.34
C GLU A 121 1.49 7.14 12.40
N ILE A 122 1.08 7.20 11.12
CA ILE A 122 1.42 6.17 10.12
C ILE A 122 2.83 6.39 9.54
N LEU A 123 3.29 7.64 9.51
CA LEU A 123 4.67 7.98 9.14
C LEU A 123 5.68 7.66 10.26
N LEU A 124 5.19 7.34 11.46
CA LEU A 124 6.02 6.87 12.58
C LEU A 124 6.29 5.36 12.56
N VAL A 125 5.78 4.63 11.56
CA VAL A 125 6.13 3.22 11.38
C VAL A 125 7.57 3.15 10.87
N PRO A 126 8.55 2.64 11.66
CA PRO A 126 9.99 2.78 11.35
C PRO A 126 10.47 2.07 10.07
N TRP A 127 9.56 1.39 9.37
CA TRP A 127 9.83 0.54 8.21
C TRP A 127 9.24 1.10 6.91
N ILE A 128 8.68 2.32 6.93
CA ILE A 128 8.34 3.16 5.76
C ILE A 128 9.37 4.27 5.67
#